data_AF-A0A969C235-F1
#
_entry.id   AF-A0A969C235-F1
#
_cell.length_a   1.000
_cell.length_b   1.000
_cell.length_c   1.000
_cell.angle_alpha   90.00
_cell.angle_beta   90.00
_cell.angle_gamma   90.00
#
_symmetry.space_group_name_H-M   'P 1'
#
loop_
_entity.id
_entity.type
_entity.pdbx_description
1 polymer ?
#
loop_
_entity_poly.entity_id
_entity_poly.type
_entity_poly.pdbx_seq_one_letter_code
_entity_poly.pdbx_strand_id
1 'polypeptide(L)'
;MIKRRFLVAVGAFGAVAAAAFAQDMEGISIEEINRRAAELSAEASELVGIAQDKADAKQKEAEEQVAAAKAGAERADISGIEGIEKGDISSLLERRSAQSNDGLVVFVSLAMPKDSLRKVILDTSNAGGMVLFRGFPNNSLQQFRVGLQSVLQEGDPTRNIAVDPRMFQAFNVTSVPTYVAYGAPLDLCSELECESTPPAHDIMRGNVPLEYVLGEFADGRGPGASVAQTALVRMQLR
;
A
#
# COMPACT_ATOMS: atom_id res chain seq x y z
N MET A 1 -23.67 34.23 -10.70
CA MET A 1 -23.46 32.76 -10.69
C MET A 1 -22.45 32.43 -9.59
N ILE A 2 -22.91 32.36 -8.34
CA ILE A 2 -23.17 31.14 -7.55
C ILE A 2 -21.89 30.35 -7.22
N LYS A 3 -21.31 30.68 -6.06
CA LYS A 3 -20.30 29.88 -5.34
C LYS A 3 -21.03 28.75 -4.61
N ARG A 4 -20.78 27.48 -4.97
CA ARG A 4 -21.19 26.32 -4.16
C ARG A 4 -20.06 25.99 -3.18
N ARG A 5 -20.23 26.40 -1.92
CA ARG A 5 -19.46 25.88 -0.79
C ARG A 5 -20.14 24.58 -0.34
N PHE A 6 -19.42 23.47 -0.47
CA PHE A 6 -19.84 22.21 0.14
C PHE A 6 -19.68 22.34 1.66
N LEU A 7 -20.82 22.25 2.33
CA LEU A 7 -20.95 22.23 3.78
C LEU A 7 -20.82 20.76 4.17
N VAL A 8 -19.68 20.36 4.76
CA VAL A 8 -19.55 19.02 5.35
C VAL A 8 -20.40 19.02 6.61
N ALA A 9 -21.53 18.33 6.53
CA ALA A 9 -22.40 18.04 7.65
C ALA A 9 -21.68 17.05 8.58
N VAL A 10 -21.24 17.53 9.75
CA VAL A 10 -20.89 16.64 10.87
C VAL A 10 -22.21 16.09 11.39
N GLY A 11 -22.54 14.89 10.92
CA GLY A 11 -23.71 14.13 11.31
C GLY A 11 -23.67 13.78 12.80
N ALA A 12 -24.80 13.99 13.46
CA ALA A 12 -25.05 13.66 14.85
C ALA A 12 -24.79 12.18 15.15
N PHE A 13 -23.85 11.92 16.05
CA PHE A 13 -23.79 10.69 16.86
C PHE A 13 -24.06 11.07 18.31
N GLY A 14 -25.33 11.32 18.61
CA GLY A 14 -25.85 11.41 19.96
C GLY A 14 -26.99 10.40 20.09
N ALA A 15 -26.72 9.27 20.76
CA ALA A 15 -27.66 8.47 21.55
C ALA A 15 -27.14 7.03 21.72
N VAL A 16 -26.43 6.74 22.81
CA VAL A 16 -26.43 5.40 23.42
C VAL A 16 -26.39 5.52 24.96
N ALA A 17 -27.50 5.08 25.57
CA ALA A 17 -27.73 4.59 26.95
C ALA A 17 -27.50 5.54 28.14
N ALA A 18 -28.33 5.55 29.20
CA ALA A 18 -29.13 4.46 29.74
C ALA A 18 -30.41 4.97 30.44
N ALA A 19 -31.52 4.31 30.14
CA ALA A 19 -32.64 4.21 31.06
C ALA A 19 -32.27 3.19 32.14
N ALA A 20 -32.21 3.62 33.40
CA ALA A 20 -32.54 2.86 34.62
C ALA A 20 -31.83 3.49 35.83
N PHE A 21 -32.52 4.37 36.57
CA PHE A 21 -32.51 4.42 38.05
C PHE A 21 -33.73 5.25 38.46
N ALA A 22 -34.82 4.56 38.79
CA ALA A 22 -35.95 5.11 39.49
C ALA A 22 -35.88 4.61 40.94
N GLN A 23 -35.62 5.49 41.90
CA GLN A 23 -36.14 5.45 43.28
C GLN A 23 -35.61 6.65 44.09
N ASP A 24 -36.56 7.51 44.47
CA ASP A 24 -36.69 8.37 45.65
C ASP A 24 -35.53 9.20 46.27
N MET A 25 -35.90 10.47 46.49
CA MET A 25 -35.50 11.43 47.54
C MET A 25 -34.11 12.12 47.51
N GLU A 26 -34.21 13.41 47.17
CA GLU A 26 -33.62 14.59 47.83
C GLU A 26 -32.09 14.80 47.75
N GLY A 27 -31.71 15.79 46.93
CA GLY A 27 -30.49 16.57 47.13
C GLY A 27 -29.47 16.55 46.00
N ILE A 28 -29.87 16.76 44.74
CA ILE A 28 -28.91 17.11 43.69
C ILE A 28 -29.38 18.42 43.06
N SER A 29 -28.71 19.52 43.40
CA SER A 29 -29.00 20.83 42.83
C SER A 29 -28.67 20.83 41.33
N ILE A 30 -29.56 21.41 40.52
CA ILE A 30 -29.34 21.64 39.07
C ILE A 30 -28.02 22.41 38.84
N GLU A 31 -27.66 23.28 39.79
CA GLU A 31 -26.37 23.99 39.85
C GLU A 31 -25.15 23.05 39.83
N GLU A 32 -25.18 21.94 40.58
CA GLU A 32 -24.07 20.98 40.69
C GLU A 32 -23.88 20.21 39.38
N ILE A 33 -25.00 19.85 38.73
CA ILE A 33 -25.00 19.17 37.42
C ILE A 33 -24.46 20.13 36.34
N ASN A 34 -24.91 21.39 36.35
CA ASN A 34 -24.43 22.40 35.40
C ASN A 34 -22.94 22.72 35.60
N ARG A 35 -22.46 22.75 36.86
CA ARG A 35 -21.04 22.95 37.17
C ARG A 35 -20.19 21.78 36.66
N ARG A 36 -20.60 20.54 36.91
CA ARG A 36 -19.88 19.34 36.41
C ARG A 36 -19.95 19.22 34.89
N ALA A 37 -21.07 19.59 34.27
CA ALA A 37 -21.20 19.65 32.82
C ALA A 37 -20.28 20.71 32.21
N ALA A 38 -20.13 21.87 32.87
CA ALA A 38 -19.21 22.92 32.45
C ALA A 38 -17.74 22.46 32.54
N GLU A 39 -17.36 21.80 33.64
CA GLU A 39 -16.01 21.24 33.83
C GLU A 39 -15.68 20.15 32.79
N LEU A 40 -16.59 19.20 32.56
CA LEU A 40 -16.43 18.17 31.53
C LEU A 40 -16.35 18.76 30.11
N SER A 41 -17.10 19.83 29.82
CA SER A 41 -17.03 20.51 28.52
C SER A 41 -15.72 21.27 28.33
N ALA A 42 -15.12 21.78 29.41
CA ALA A 42 -13.83 22.47 29.39
C ALA A 42 -12.68 21.47 29.12
N GLU A 43 -12.66 20.33 29.81
CA GLU A 43 -11.68 19.25 29.56
C GLU A 43 -11.81 18.66 28.15
N ALA A 44 -13.05 18.45 27.66
CA ALA A 44 -13.28 17.99 26.30
C ALA A 44 -12.77 19.00 25.25
N SER A 45 -12.93 20.30 25.51
CA SER A 45 -12.45 21.36 24.61
C SER A 45 -10.92 21.44 24.58
N GLU A 46 -10.24 21.19 25.70
CA GLU A 46 -8.78 21.12 25.78
C GLU A 46 -8.23 19.93 24.98
N LEU A 47 -8.85 18.75 25.13
CA LEU A 47 -8.49 17.55 24.35
C LEU A 47 -8.71 17.74 22.85
N VAL A 48 -9.81 18.41 22.46
CA VAL A 48 -10.07 18.77 21.06
C VAL A 48 -9.02 19.74 20.52
N GLY A 49 -8.60 20.73 21.32
CA GLY A 49 -7.51 21.64 20.97
C GLY A 49 -6.19 20.91 20.73
N ILE A 50 -5.78 20.02 21.63
CA ILE A 50 -4.55 19.22 21.48
C ILE A 50 -4.62 18.31 20.24
N ALA A 51 -5.78 17.73 19.94
CA ALA A 51 -5.97 16.91 18.75
C ALA A 51 -5.89 17.74 17.46
N GLN A 52 -6.48 18.94 17.44
CA GLN A 52 -6.41 19.88 16.33
C GLN A 52 -4.97 20.39 16.11
N ASP A 53 -4.26 20.79 17.17
CA ASP A 53 -2.88 21.25 17.08
C ASP A 53 -1.95 20.16 16.52
N LYS A 54 -2.16 18.89 16.93
CA LYS A 54 -1.42 17.74 16.38
C LYS A 54 -1.79 17.45 14.94
N ALA A 55 -3.06 17.59 14.56
CA ALA A 55 -3.52 17.43 13.19
C ALA A 55 -2.92 18.50 12.27
N ASP A 56 -2.91 19.76 12.70
CA ASP A 56 -2.34 20.89 11.97
C ASP A 56 -0.81 20.76 11.86
N ALA A 57 -0.13 20.33 12.92
CA ALA A 57 1.30 20.05 12.88
C ALA A 57 1.63 18.92 11.89
N LYS A 58 0.85 17.83 11.90
CA LYS A 58 1.03 16.70 10.96
C LYS A 58 0.71 17.08 9.52
N GLN A 59 -0.30 17.93 9.32
CA GLN A 59 -0.65 18.45 7.99
C GLN A 59 0.47 19.36 7.45
N LYS A 60 1.02 20.23 8.30
CA LYS A 60 2.14 21.10 7.93
C LYS A 60 3.43 20.33 7.63
N GLU A 61 3.73 19.28 8.41
CA GLU A 61 4.83 18.35 8.13
C GLU A 61 4.64 17.62 6.79
N ALA A 62 3.42 17.18 6.48
CA ALA A 62 3.10 16.54 5.20
C ALA A 62 3.22 17.52 4.02
N GLU A 63 2.73 18.75 4.18
CA GLU A 63 2.86 19.82 3.18
C GLU A 63 4.32 20.19 2.93
N GLU A 64 5.15 20.25 3.99
CA GLU A 64 6.59 20.51 3.88
C GLU A 64 7.33 19.36 3.20
N GLN A 65 6.97 18.11 3.48
CA GLN A 65 7.53 16.94 2.78
C GLN A 65 7.12 16.88 1.31
N VAL A 66 5.87 17.22 0.99
CA VAL A 66 5.39 17.33 -0.40
C VAL A 66 6.09 18.48 -1.13
N ALA A 67 6.28 19.62 -0.47
CA ALA A 67 7.01 20.76 -1.01
C ALA A 67 8.50 20.43 -1.22
N ALA A 68 9.14 19.72 -0.28
CA ALA A 68 10.53 19.26 -0.39
C ALA A 68 10.70 18.21 -1.50
N ALA A 69 9.74 17.27 -1.62
CA ALA A 69 9.73 16.28 -2.70
C ALA A 69 9.55 16.95 -4.08
N LYS A 70 8.65 17.95 -4.18
CA LYS A 70 8.44 18.72 -5.40
C LYS A 70 9.66 19.57 -5.76
N ALA A 71 10.29 20.22 -4.79
CA ALA A 71 11.51 20.99 -4.99
C ALA A 71 12.74 20.09 -5.30
N GLY A 72 12.73 18.84 -4.85
CA GLY A 72 13.71 17.82 -5.24
C GLY A 72 13.49 17.32 -6.67
N ALA A 73 12.22 17.11 -7.07
CA ALA A 73 11.84 16.75 -8.42
C ALA A 73 12.12 17.86 -9.45
N GLU A 74 12.06 19.14 -9.06
CA GLU A 74 12.45 20.27 -9.92
C GLU A 74 13.97 20.42 -10.10
N ARG A 75 14.78 19.90 -9.18
CA ARG A 75 16.25 19.93 -9.28
C ARG A 75 16.84 18.71 -10.01
N ALA A 76 16.10 17.61 -10.07
CA ALA A 76 16.41 16.51 -10.96
C ALA A 76 15.99 16.93 -12.37
N ASP A 77 16.93 17.49 -13.13
CA ASP A 77 16.72 17.82 -14.54
C ASP A 77 16.57 16.52 -15.35
N ILE A 78 15.32 16.07 -15.51
CA ILE A 78 14.94 14.91 -16.34
C ILE A 78 14.59 15.33 -17.77
N SER A 79 14.83 16.60 -18.13
CA SER A 79 14.45 17.15 -19.43
C SER A 79 15.20 16.54 -20.63
N GLY A 80 16.20 15.69 -20.37
CA GLY A 80 16.95 14.95 -21.39
C GLY A 80 16.38 13.59 -21.81
N ILE A 81 15.28 13.12 -21.21
CA ILE A 81 14.60 11.90 -21.70
C ILE A 81 13.55 12.34 -22.71
N GLU A 82 13.85 12.21 -24.00
CA GLU A 82 12.88 12.46 -25.07
C GLU A 82 11.61 11.63 -24.83
N GLY A 83 10.47 12.32 -24.68
CA GLY A 83 9.13 11.73 -24.69
C GLY A 83 8.37 11.67 -23.37
N ILE A 84 8.83 12.32 -22.29
CA ILE A 84 8.07 12.35 -21.01
C ILE A 84 7.67 13.80 -20.68
N GLU A 85 6.41 14.16 -20.92
CA GLU A 85 5.85 15.42 -20.45
C GLU A 85 5.71 15.40 -18.91
N LYS A 86 5.76 16.57 -18.26
CA LYS A 86 5.60 16.69 -16.78
C LYS A 86 4.30 16.09 -16.23
N GLY A 87 3.27 15.89 -17.07
CA GLY A 87 2.05 15.16 -16.71
C GLY A 87 2.21 13.64 -16.65
N ASP A 88 3.20 13.08 -17.35
CA ASP A 88 3.44 11.63 -17.39
C ASP A 88 4.17 11.10 -16.16
N ILE A 89 4.86 11.93 -15.39
CA ILE A 89 5.53 11.45 -14.17
C ILE A 89 4.48 11.11 -13.10
N SER A 90 3.39 11.88 -13.03
CA SER A 90 2.24 11.55 -12.17
C SER A 90 1.50 10.33 -12.71
N SER A 91 1.32 10.20 -14.03
CA SER A 91 0.69 9.02 -14.63
C SER A 91 1.56 7.75 -14.48
N LEU A 92 2.88 7.88 -14.46
CA LEU A 92 3.84 6.78 -14.25
C LEU A 92 3.96 6.39 -12.77
N LEU A 93 3.80 7.34 -11.83
CA LEU A 93 3.67 7.02 -10.41
C LEU A 93 2.30 6.40 -10.12
N GLU A 94 1.21 6.95 -10.68
CA GLU A 94 -0.15 6.41 -10.53
C GLU A 94 -0.30 5.04 -11.19
N ARG A 95 0.33 4.77 -12.35
CA ARG A 95 0.37 3.42 -12.96
C ARG A 95 1.13 2.39 -12.12
N ARG A 96 1.91 2.82 -11.14
CA ARG A 96 2.73 1.95 -10.29
C ARG A 96 2.15 1.82 -8.87
N SER A 97 1.31 2.77 -8.45
CA SER A 97 0.59 2.75 -7.17
C SER A 97 -0.91 2.47 -7.29
N ALA A 98 -1.49 2.44 -8.50
CA ALA A 98 -2.89 2.11 -8.74
C ALA A 98 -3.02 0.75 -9.42
N GLN A 99 -3.68 -0.19 -8.71
CA GLN A 99 -4.58 -1.20 -9.28
C GLN A 99 -4.24 -1.63 -10.72
N SER A 100 -3.19 -2.44 -10.92
CA SER A 100 -3.05 -3.10 -12.22
C SER A 100 -4.28 -4.00 -12.41
N ASN A 101 -4.95 -3.89 -13.56
CA ASN A 101 -6.17 -4.67 -13.85
C ASN A 101 -5.89 -6.18 -13.90
N ASP A 102 -4.64 -6.57 -14.09
CA ASP A 102 -4.13 -7.91 -14.05
C ASP A 102 -2.62 -7.86 -13.73
N GLY A 103 -2.00 -9.00 -13.42
CA GLY A 103 -0.56 -9.01 -13.14
C GLY A 103 0.00 -10.34 -12.66
N LEU A 104 1.30 -10.52 -12.93
CA LEU A 104 2.13 -11.55 -12.32
C LEU A 104 3.00 -10.87 -11.25
N VAL A 105 2.85 -11.31 -10.00
CA VAL A 105 3.64 -10.81 -8.87
C VAL A 105 4.33 -11.96 -8.15
N VAL A 106 5.59 -11.75 -7.78
CA VAL A 106 6.40 -12.74 -7.08
C VAL A 106 6.94 -12.14 -5.79
N PHE A 107 6.51 -12.73 -4.69
CA PHE A 107 6.87 -12.32 -3.34
C PHE A 107 8.19 -12.97 -2.93
N VAL A 108 9.16 -12.16 -2.52
CA VAL A 108 10.53 -12.61 -2.20
C VAL A 108 11.07 -11.97 -0.92
N SER A 109 12.22 -12.43 -0.45
CA SER A 109 12.96 -11.86 0.67
C SER A 109 14.47 -11.98 0.45
N LEU A 110 15.24 -11.04 1.00
CA LEU A 110 16.70 -11.12 1.05
C LEU A 110 17.22 -12.28 1.91
N ALA A 111 16.35 -12.93 2.70
CA ALA A 111 16.68 -14.15 3.44
C ALA A 111 16.72 -15.41 2.55
N MET A 112 16.27 -15.33 1.30
CA MET A 112 16.39 -16.42 0.34
C MET A 112 17.86 -16.66 -0.05
N PRO A 113 18.23 -17.88 -0.48
CA PRO A 113 19.54 -18.14 -1.08
C PRO A 113 19.80 -17.19 -2.25
N LYS A 114 21.02 -16.63 -2.34
CA LYS A 114 21.36 -15.59 -3.32
C LYS A 114 21.09 -16.01 -4.77
N ASP A 115 21.48 -17.24 -5.13
CA ASP A 115 21.29 -17.75 -6.49
C ASP A 115 19.81 -17.92 -6.84
N SER A 116 19.01 -18.45 -5.90
CA SER A 116 17.56 -18.56 -6.07
C SER A 116 16.90 -17.19 -6.19
N LEU A 117 17.28 -16.23 -5.34
CA LEU A 117 16.71 -14.88 -5.38
C LEU A 117 17.06 -14.16 -6.68
N ARG A 118 18.33 -14.22 -7.10
CA ARG A 118 18.78 -13.69 -8.39
C ARG A 118 17.98 -14.28 -9.53
N LYS A 119 17.89 -15.63 -9.59
CA LYS A 119 17.15 -16.32 -10.65
C LYS A 119 15.69 -15.89 -10.69
N VAL A 120 15.00 -15.88 -9.55
CA VAL A 120 13.59 -15.46 -9.48
C VAL A 120 13.42 -14.01 -9.94
N ILE A 121 14.33 -13.09 -9.58
CA ILE A 121 14.25 -11.70 -10.03
C ILE A 121 14.38 -11.61 -11.56
N LEU A 122 15.37 -12.29 -12.13
CA LEU A 122 15.62 -12.29 -13.57
C LEU A 122 14.46 -12.91 -14.35
N ASP A 123 14.02 -14.11 -13.94
CA ASP A 123 12.93 -14.82 -14.59
C ASP A 123 11.62 -14.00 -14.53
N THR A 124 11.31 -13.41 -13.36
CA THR A 124 10.11 -12.57 -13.19
C THR A 124 10.18 -11.32 -14.06
N SER A 125 11.35 -10.70 -14.16
CA SER A 125 11.53 -9.55 -15.03
C SER A 125 11.37 -9.91 -16.52
N ASN A 126 11.85 -11.09 -16.94
CA ASN A 126 11.72 -11.56 -18.31
C ASN A 126 10.26 -11.91 -18.66
N ALA A 127 9.51 -12.45 -17.71
CA ALA A 127 8.07 -12.66 -17.80
C ALA A 127 7.26 -11.34 -17.84
N GLY A 128 7.89 -10.22 -17.50
CA GLY A 128 7.22 -8.92 -17.36
C GLY A 128 6.32 -8.83 -16.13
N GLY A 129 6.63 -9.61 -15.08
CA GLY A 129 6.01 -9.54 -13.77
C GLY A 129 6.77 -8.62 -12.80
N MET A 130 6.20 -8.43 -11.62
CA MET A 130 6.77 -7.60 -10.55
C MET A 130 7.33 -8.47 -9.42
N VAL A 131 8.47 -8.07 -8.88
CA VAL A 131 9.09 -8.70 -7.70
C VAL A 131 8.80 -7.84 -6.47
N LEU A 132 8.19 -8.44 -5.46
CA LEU A 132 7.73 -7.74 -4.26
C LEU A 132 8.52 -8.18 -3.04
N PHE A 133 9.12 -7.20 -2.35
CA PHE A 133 9.67 -7.35 -1.02
C PHE A 133 8.69 -6.79 0.01
N ARG A 134 8.64 -7.43 1.19
CA ARG A 134 7.73 -7.00 2.26
C ARG A 134 8.12 -5.67 2.86
N GLY A 135 9.42 -5.40 2.95
CA GLY A 135 9.96 -4.26 3.67
C GLY A 135 11.48 -4.25 3.61
N PHE A 136 12.07 -3.35 4.37
CA PHE A 136 13.52 -3.23 4.50
C PHE A 136 14.02 -4.12 5.66
N PRO A 137 15.11 -4.88 5.48
CA PRO A 137 15.72 -5.61 6.58
C PRO A 137 16.12 -4.63 7.68
N ASN A 138 15.77 -4.95 8.92
CA ASN A 138 16.05 -4.12 10.10
C ASN A 138 15.58 -2.65 9.95
N ASN A 139 14.51 -2.39 9.19
CA ASN A 139 14.02 -1.04 8.86
C ASN A 139 15.09 -0.12 8.23
N SER A 140 16.10 -0.69 7.56
CA SER A 140 17.21 0.07 6.97
C SER A 140 17.22 -0.03 5.45
N LEU A 141 16.96 1.10 4.79
CA LEU A 141 17.07 1.23 3.34
C LEU A 141 18.50 0.95 2.85
N GLN A 142 19.53 1.32 3.62
CA GLN A 142 20.91 1.05 3.23
C GLN A 142 21.23 -0.44 3.23
N GLN A 143 20.78 -1.17 4.27
CA GLN A 143 20.94 -2.62 4.31
C GLN A 143 20.17 -3.31 3.17
N PHE A 144 18.97 -2.81 2.83
CA PHE A 144 18.23 -3.30 1.66
C PHE A 144 19.05 -3.14 0.37
N ARG A 145 19.59 -1.94 0.13
CA ARG A 145 20.40 -1.63 -1.06
C ARG A 145 21.64 -2.52 -1.15
N VAL A 146 22.40 -2.62 -0.07
CA VAL A 146 23.62 -3.47 -0.02
C VAL A 146 23.27 -4.94 -0.23
N GLY A 147 22.21 -5.43 0.43
CA GLY A 147 21.73 -6.80 0.26
C GLY A 147 21.35 -7.10 -1.20
N LEU A 148 20.57 -6.21 -1.82
CA LEU A 148 20.16 -6.35 -3.21
C LEU A 148 21.34 -6.27 -4.18
N GLN A 149 22.29 -5.34 -3.97
CA GLN A 149 23.54 -5.24 -4.74
C GLN A 149 24.41 -6.49 -4.61
N SER A 150 24.33 -7.22 -3.50
CA SER A 150 25.08 -8.47 -3.31
C SER A 150 24.50 -9.68 -4.05
N VAL A 151 23.31 -9.52 -4.64
CA VAL A 151 22.54 -10.55 -5.36
C VAL A 151 22.51 -10.25 -6.85
N LEU A 152 22.36 -8.98 -7.21
CA LEU A 152 22.30 -8.51 -8.59
C LEU A 152 23.68 -8.11 -9.12
N GLN A 153 23.86 -8.28 -10.43
CA GLN A 153 25.03 -7.88 -11.19
C GLN A 153 24.71 -6.58 -11.93
N GLU A 154 25.76 -5.90 -12.38
CA GLU A 154 25.60 -4.70 -13.20
C GLU A 154 24.85 -5.05 -14.50
N GLY A 155 23.82 -4.26 -14.83
CA GLY A 155 22.95 -4.50 -15.99
C GLY A 155 21.70 -5.35 -15.70
N ASP A 156 21.58 -5.97 -14.52
CA ASP A 156 20.38 -6.72 -14.17
C ASP A 156 19.14 -5.80 -14.04
N PRO A 157 17.95 -6.28 -14.43
CA PRO A 157 16.73 -5.52 -14.32
C PRO A 157 16.30 -5.30 -12.86
N THR A 158 16.36 -4.06 -12.42
CA THR A 158 15.84 -3.61 -11.10
C THR A 158 14.51 -2.88 -11.22
N ARG A 159 14.10 -2.49 -12.44
CA ARG A 159 12.90 -1.68 -12.69
C ARG A 159 11.60 -2.38 -12.31
N ASN A 160 11.59 -3.69 -12.13
CA ASN A 160 10.40 -4.48 -11.77
C ASN A 160 10.38 -4.86 -10.27
N ILE A 161 11.29 -4.31 -9.46
CA ILE A 161 11.34 -4.54 -8.03
C ILE A 161 10.54 -3.45 -7.31
N ALA A 162 9.73 -3.84 -6.33
CA ALA A 162 9.02 -2.94 -5.44
C ALA A 162 9.01 -3.47 -4.00
N VAL A 163 8.76 -2.57 -3.05
CA VAL A 163 8.57 -2.88 -1.63
C VAL A 163 7.13 -2.50 -1.29
N ASP A 164 6.29 -3.50 -1.04
CA ASP A 164 4.89 -3.26 -0.66
C ASP A 164 4.42 -4.29 0.38
N PRO A 165 4.37 -3.94 1.68
CA PRO A 165 3.85 -4.82 2.72
C PRO A 165 2.35 -5.10 2.58
N ARG A 166 1.58 -4.22 1.92
CA ARG A 166 0.13 -4.37 1.77
C ARG A 166 -0.20 -5.50 0.80
N MET A 167 0.61 -5.67 -0.25
CA MET A 167 0.48 -6.82 -1.17
C MET A 167 0.70 -8.15 -0.45
N PHE A 168 1.67 -8.22 0.48
CA PHE A 168 1.89 -9.42 1.29
C PHE A 168 0.68 -9.74 2.18
N GLN A 169 0.03 -8.71 2.73
CA GLN A 169 -1.15 -8.85 3.56
C GLN A 169 -2.37 -9.27 2.72
N ALA A 170 -2.63 -8.58 1.61
CA ALA A 170 -3.76 -8.85 0.71
C ALA A 170 -3.76 -10.32 0.22
N PHE A 171 -2.61 -10.85 -0.22
CA PHE A 171 -2.52 -12.23 -0.69
C PHE A 171 -2.19 -13.25 0.41
N ASN A 172 -2.21 -12.84 1.69
CA ASN A 172 -1.87 -13.67 2.85
C ASN A 172 -0.58 -14.48 2.66
N VAL A 173 0.50 -13.79 2.30
CA VAL A 173 1.80 -14.38 1.97
C VAL A 173 2.67 -14.49 3.22
N THR A 174 2.68 -15.68 3.81
CA THR A 174 3.46 -16.01 5.02
C THR A 174 4.84 -16.58 4.73
N SER A 175 5.07 -17.14 3.54
CA SER A 175 6.32 -17.75 3.11
C SER A 175 6.75 -17.26 1.72
N VAL A 176 8.05 -17.32 1.45
CA VAL A 176 8.64 -16.90 0.17
C VAL A 176 9.63 -17.96 -0.35
N PRO A 177 9.77 -18.12 -1.68
CA PRO A 177 9.04 -17.39 -2.71
C PRO A 177 7.56 -17.83 -2.81
N THR A 178 6.70 -16.88 -3.16
CA THR A 178 5.29 -17.12 -3.49
C THR A 178 4.97 -16.41 -4.79
N TYR A 179 4.33 -17.11 -5.71
CA TYR A 179 3.96 -16.64 -7.03
C TYR A 179 2.45 -16.45 -7.08
N VAL A 180 2.01 -15.30 -7.60
CA VAL A 180 0.59 -14.99 -7.75
C VAL A 180 0.33 -14.42 -9.13
N ALA A 181 -0.69 -14.94 -9.81
CA ALA A 181 -1.22 -14.38 -11.05
C ALA A 181 -2.69 -14.02 -10.86
N TYR A 182 -3.07 -12.79 -11.21
CA TYR A 182 -4.44 -12.30 -11.10
C TYR A 182 -4.88 -11.62 -12.38
N GLY A 183 -6.13 -11.82 -12.78
CA GLY A 183 -6.71 -11.26 -14.01
C GLY A 183 -7.72 -10.13 -13.79
N ALA A 184 -7.83 -9.61 -12.58
CA ALA A 184 -8.76 -8.54 -12.23
C ALA A 184 -8.09 -7.47 -11.33
N PRO A 185 -8.61 -6.23 -11.30
CA PRO A 185 -7.99 -5.13 -10.55
C PRO A 185 -7.89 -5.45 -9.06
N LEU A 186 -6.75 -5.14 -8.46
CA LEU A 186 -6.52 -5.31 -7.02
C LEU A 186 -6.76 -4.00 -6.28
N ASP A 187 -7.90 -3.89 -5.61
CA ASP A 187 -8.22 -2.75 -4.76
C ASP A 187 -7.51 -2.84 -3.41
N LEU A 188 -6.38 -2.14 -3.29
CA LEU A 188 -5.63 -2.02 -2.04
C LEU A 188 -6.19 -0.86 -1.23
N CYS A 189 -6.84 -1.19 -0.12
CA CYS A 189 -7.33 -0.21 0.83
C CYS A 189 -6.20 0.63 1.43
N SER A 190 -6.45 1.93 1.59
CA SER A 190 -5.56 2.89 2.27
C SER A 190 -6.00 3.23 3.70
N GLU A 191 -7.13 2.68 4.16
CA GLU A 191 -7.72 2.96 5.47
C GLU A 191 -7.16 2.02 6.56
N LEU A 192 -7.01 2.53 7.79
CA LEU A 192 -6.38 1.81 8.92
C LEU A 192 -7.08 0.48 9.29
N GLU A 193 -8.35 0.30 8.93
CA GLU A 193 -9.18 -0.84 9.34
C GLU A 193 -9.78 -1.61 8.16
N CYS A 194 -9.34 -1.38 6.92
CA CYS A 194 -9.84 -2.14 5.78
C CYS A 194 -8.92 -3.33 5.44
N GLU A 195 -9.48 -4.55 5.46
CA GLU A 195 -8.86 -5.73 4.87
C GLU A 195 -8.99 -5.68 3.34
N SER A 196 -7.86 -5.53 2.64
CA SER A 196 -7.84 -5.62 1.18
C SER A 196 -8.12 -7.06 0.75
N THR A 197 -9.29 -7.31 0.16
CA THR A 197 -9.61 -8.62 -0.41
C THR A 197 -8.97 -8.72 -1.80
N PRO A 198 -8.06 -9.68 -2.03
CA PRO A 198 -7.45 -9.83 -3.35
C PRO A 198 -8.51 -10.29 -4.37
N PRO A 199 -8.35 -9.93 -5.67
CA PRO A 199 -9.18 -10.47 -6.72
C PRO A 199 -9.01 -11.99 -6.81
N ALA A 200 -9.88 -12.66 -7.57
CA ALA A 200 -9.67 -14.05 -7.93
C ALA A 200 -8.29 -14.22 -8.59
N HIS A 201 -7.49 -15.15 -8.06
CA HIS A 201 -6.08 -15.30 -8.44
C HIS A 201 -5.63 -16.76 -8.33
N ASP A 202 -4.57 -17.08 -9.04
CA ASP A 202 -3.81 -18.31 -8.88
C ASP A 202 -2.61 -18.06 -7.96
N ILE A 203 -2.28 -19.02 -7.10
CA ILE A 203 -1.19 -18.91 -6.14
C ILE A 203 -0.39 -20.21 -6.04
N MET A 204 0.93 -20.08 -6.06
CA MET A 204 1.86 -21.20 -5.86
C MET A 204 2.95 -20.79 -4.89
N ARG A 205 3.26 -21.66 -3.91
CA ARG A 205 4.24 -21.38 -2.86
C ARG A 205 5.39 -22.38 -2.95
N GLY A 206 6.61 -21.92 -2.72
CA GLY A 206 7.81 -22.76 -2.66
C GLY A 206 8.83 -22.44 -3.74
N ASN A 207 10.05 -22.94 -3.56
CA ASN A 207 11.18 -22.70 -4.45
C ASN A 207 11.09 -23.57 -5.72
N VAL A 208 10.23 -23.18 -6.64
CA VAL A 208 10.06 -23.81 -7.95
C VAL A 208 10.45 -22.82 -9.08
N PRO A 209 10.90 -23.30 -10.25
CA PRO A 209 11.19 -22.43 -11.40
C PRO A 209 9.94 -21.67 -11.86
N LEU A 210 10.10 -20.40 -12.27
CA LEU A 210 8.95 -19.59 -12.69
C LEU A 210 8.23 -20.19 -13.91
N GLU A 211 8.97 -20.73 -14.88
CA GLU A 211 8.37 -21.36 -16.06
C GLU A 211 7.41 -22.50 -15.70
N TYR A 212 7.78 -23.33 -14.70
CA TYR A 212 6.92 -24.39 -14.18
C TYR A 212 5.63 -23.81 -13.57
N VAL A 213 5.76 -22.77 -12.73
CA VAL A 213 4.61 -22.10 -12.10
C VAL A 213 3.64 -21.59 -13.16
N LEU A 214 4.17 -20.90 -14.17
CA LEU A 214 3.34 -20.31 -15.21
C LEU A 214 2.68 -21.38 -16.09
N GLY A 215 3.36 -22.51 -16.34
CA GLY A 215 2.78 -23.67 -17.01
C GLY A 215 1.57 -24.21 -16.26
N GLU A 216 1.73 -24.45 -14.95
CA GLU A 216 0.65 -24.93 -14.08
C GLU A 216 -0.52 -23.95 -14.01
N PHE A 217 -0.26 -22.64 -13.93
CA PHE A 217 -1.32 -21.62 -13.96
C PHE A 217 -2.05 -21.57 -15.30
N ALA A 218 -1.32 -21.66 -16.42
CA ALA A 218 -1.90 -21.67 -17.76
C ALA A 218 -2.77 -22.92 -17.99
N ASP A 219 -2.27 -24.10 -17.61
CA ASP A 219 -2.94 -25.39 -17.80
C ASP A 219 -4.13 -25.57 -16.86
N GLY A 220 -4.03 -25.04 -15.64
CA GLY A 220 -5.09 -25.04 -14.64
C GLY A 220 -6.33 -24.24 -15.06
N ARG A 221 -6.20 -23.33 -16.04
CA ARG A 221 -7.28 -22.44 -16.53
C ARG A 221 -7.99 -21.67 -15.40
N GLY A 222 -7.22 -21.29 -14.38
CA GLY A 222 -7.66 -20.47 -13.26
C GLY A 222 -7.77 -18.98 -13.59
N PRO A 223 -8.12 -18.14 -12.61
CA PRO A 223 -8.32 -16.70 -12.79
C PRO A 223 -7.11 -15.93 -13.35
N GLY A 224 -5.89 -16.42 -13.14
CA GLY A 224 -4.64 -15.85 -13.63
C GLY A 224 -4.09 -16.52 -14.90
N ALA A 225 -4.79 -17.51 -15.48
CA ALA A 225 -4.27 -18.31 -16.59
C ALA A 225 -3.87 -17.49 -17.84
N SER A 226 -4.67 -16.49 -18.21
CA SER A 226 -4.38 -15.59 -19.35
C SER A 226 -3.08 -14.80 -19.14
N VAL A 227 -2.87 -14.31 -17.92
CA VAL A 227 -1.64 -13.60 -17.53
C VAL A 227 -0.45 -14.56 -17.57
N ALA A 228 -0.62 -15.78 -17.07
CA ALA A 228 0.43 -16.80 -17.07
C ALA A 228 0.85 -17.19 -18.49
N GLN A 229 -0.11 -17.36 -19.41
CA GLN A 229 0.17 -17.62 -20.83
C GLN A 229 0.96 -16.49 -21.47
N THR A 230 0.55 -15.24 -21.24
CA THR A 230 1.27 -14.07 -21.76
C THR A 230 2.69 -13.99 -21.20
N ALA A 231 2.86 -14.27 -19.91
CA ALA A 231 4.16 -14.31 -19.24
C ALA A 231 5.08 -15.42 -19.79
N LEU A 232 4.56 -16.63 -20.04
CA LEU A 232 5.31 -17.73 -20.67
C LEU A 232 5.84 -17.36 -22.04
N VAL A 233 4.97 -16.80 -22.90
CA VAL A 233 5.36 -16.40 -24.26
C VAL A 233 6.49 -15.38 -24.21
N ARG A 234 6.44 -14.41 -23.28
CA ARG A 234 7.53 -13.43 -23.11
C ARG A 234 8.86 -14.07 -22.71
N MET A 235 8.83 -15.07 -21.84
CA MET A 235 10.04 -15.79 -21.43
C MET A 235 10.68 -16.58 -22.59
N GLN A 236 9.87 -17.11 -23.51
CA GLN A 236 10.33 -17.93 -24.64
C GLN A 236 10.88 -17.11 -25.83
N LEU A 237 10.60 -15.81 -25.88
CA LEU A 237 11.03 -14.90 -26.96
C LEU A 237 12.41 -14.25 -26.72
N ARG A 238 13.13 -14.65 -25.67
CA ARG A 238 14.41 -14.09 -25.23
C ARG A 238 15.52 -15.13 -25.31
#